data_AF-A0A8C6P8Y5-F1
#
_entry.id   AF-A0A8C6P8Y5-F1
#
_cell.length_a   1.000
_cell.length_b   1.000
_cell.length_c   1.000
_cell.angle_alpha   90.00
_cell.angle_beta   90.00
_cell.angle_gamma   90.00
#
_symmetry.space_group_name_H-M   'P 1'
#
loop_
_entity.id
_entity.type
_entity.pdbx_description
1 polymer ?
#
loop_
_entity_poly.entity_id
_entity_poly.type
_entity_poly.pdbx_seq_one_letter_code
_entity_poly.pdbx_strand_id
1 'polypeptide(L)' 'MKYLILLALLAAACEFLQSKNSVPYIASLNAGYHFCGGSLISSTWVVSAAHCYKS' A
#
# COMPACT_ATOMS: atom_id res chain seq x y z
N MET A 1 0.80 -12.83 28.27
CA MET A 1 0.08 -13.82 27.43
C MET A 1 -1.28 -13.28 26.97
N LYS A 2 -2.24 -13.01 27.87
CA LYS A 2 -3.60 -12.56 27.50
C LYS A 2 -3.65 -11.16 26.85
N TYR A 3 -2.78 -10.23 27.28
CA TYR A 3 -2.65 -8.89 26.67
C TYR A 3 -2.04 -8.90 25.26
N LEU A 4 -1.16 -9.86 24.95
CA LEU A 4 -0.55 -9.99 23.62
C LEU A 4 -1.58 -10.41 22.56
N ILE A 5 -2.51 -11.29 22.92
CA ILE A 5 -3.58 -11.73 22.03
C ILE A 5 -4.55 -10.56 21.75
N LEU A 6 -4.83 -9.73 22.76
CA LEU A 6 -5.70 -8.56 22.62
C LEU A 6 -5.09 -7.49 21.69
N LEU A 7 -3.76 -7.28 21.77
CA LEU A 7 -3.03 -6.35 20.89
C LEU A 7 -2.99 -6.83 19.43
N ALA A 8 -2.86 -8.14 19.19
CA ALA A 8 -2.90 -8.71 17.84
C ALA A 8 -4.27 -8.53 17.17
N LEU A 9 -5.38 -8.67 17.90
CA LEU A 9 -6.73 -8.45 17.38
C LEU A 9 -7.01 -6.98 17.04
N LEU A 10 -6.46 -6.03 17.83
CA LEU A 10 -6.53 -4.60 17.53
C LEU A 10 -5.69 -4.23 16.29
N ALA A 11 -4.51 -4.84 16.13
CA ALA A 11 -3.62 -4.60 14.98
C ALA A 11 -4.18 -5.19 13.67
N ALA A 12 -4.85 -6.35 13.73
CA ALA A 12 -5.50 -6.97 12.58
C ALA A 12 -6.66 -6.15 11.99
N ALA A 13 -7.21 -5.18 12.73
CA ALA A 13 -8.23 -4.27 12.21
C ALA A 13 -7.68 -3.31 11.13
N CYS A 14 -6.37 -3.00 11.14
CA CYS A 14 -5.76 -2.17 10.10
C CYS A 14 -5.78 -2.88 8.73
N GLU A 15 -5.62 -4.20 8.73
CA GLU A 15 -5.59 -5.02 7.51
C GLU A 15 -6.99 -5.41 6.99
N PHE A 16 -8.01 -5.43 7.87
CA PHE A 16 -9.37 -5.90 7.53
C PHE A 16 -10.38 -4.79 7.21
N LEU A 17 -10.08 -3.52 7.52
CA LEU A 17 -11.00 -2.39 7.29
C LEU A 17 -10.82 -1.72 5.91
N GLN A 18 -9.88 -2.19 5.11
CA GLN A 18 -9.58 -1.62 3.80
C GLN A 18 -10.59 -2.13 2.75
N SER A 19 -11.71 -1.43 2.61
CA SER A 19 -12.63 -1.66 1.49
C SER A 19 -11.91 -1.58 0.16
N LYS A 20 -12.36 -2.34 -0.85
CA LYS A 20 -11.81 -2.22 -2.21
C LYS A 20 -11.84 -0.76 -2.65
N ASN A 21 -10.72 -0.29 -3.20
CA ASN A 21 -10.55 1.09 -3.65
C ASN A 21 -10.66 2.16 -2.55
N SER A 22 -10.50 1.82 -1.26
CA SER A 22 -10.47 2.82 -0.18
C SER A 22 -9.29 3.79 -0.29
N VAL A 23 -8.25 3.42 -1.06
CA VAL A 23 -7.06 4.25 -1.31
C VAL A 23 -6.80 4.39 -2.81
N PRO A 24 -7.63 5.18 -3.53
CA PRO A 24 -7.65 5.20 -4.99
C PRO A 24 -6.41 5.85 -5.62
N TYR A 25 -5.61 6.58 -4.84
CA TYR A 25 -4.38 7.21 -5.32
C TYR A 25 -3.18 6.25 -5.31
N ILE A 26 -3.28 5.06 -4.70
CA ILE A 26 -2.17 4.10 -4.70
C ILE A 26 -2.05 3.47 -6.08
N ALA A 27 -0.86 3.64 -6.68
CA ALA A 27 -0.51 3.08 -7.97
C ALA A 27 0.45 1.90 -7.81
N SER A 28 0.25 0.86 -8.63
CA SER A 28 1.18 -0.26 -8.78
C SER A 28 2.11 0.02 -9.96
N LEU A 29 3.42 0.05 -9.73
CA LEU A 29 4.43 0.09 -10.79
C LEU A 29 4.78 -1.34 -11.19
N ASN A 30 4.58 -1.66 -12.47
CA ASN A 30 4.71 -3.02 -12.99
C ASN A 30 5.54 -3.04 -14.29
N ALA A 31 6.55 -3.92 -14.32
CA ALA A 31 7.41 -4.18 -15.47
C ALA A 31 7.53 -5.69 -15.76
N GLY A 32 6.39 -6.39 -15.76
CA GLY A 32 6.29 -7.86 -15.81
C GLY A 32 5.97 -8.49 -14.45
N TYR A 33 6.28 -7.77 -13.37
CA TYR A 33 5.83 -8.04 -12.00
C TYR A 33 5.65 -6.72 -11.24
N HIS A 34 4.92 -6.74 -10.13
CA HIS A 34 4.83 -5.59 -9.21
C HIS A 34 6.16 -5.42 -8.49
N PHE A 35 6.89 -4.36 -8.81
CA PHE A 35 8.21 -4.10 -8.24
C PHE A 35 8.22 -2.93 -7.26
N CYS A 36 7.31 -1.96 -7.41
CA CYS A 36 7.20 -0.81 -6.54
C CYS A 36 5.77 -0.24 -6.48
N GLY A 37 5.50 0.57 -5.46
CA GLY A 37 4.31 1.40 -5.36
C GLY A 37 4.54 2.85 -5.79
N GLY A 38 3.45 3.61 -5.88
CA GLY A 38 3.47 5.06 -6.09
C GLY A 38 2.15 5.71 -5.69
N SER A 39 2.09 7.03 -5.82
CA SER A 39 0.89 7.83 -5.55
C SER A 39 0.53 8.69 -6.76
N LEU A 40 -0.72 8.60 -7.22
CA LEU A 40 -1.29 9.42 -8.29
C LEU A 40 -1.49 10.86 -7.78
N ILE A 41 -0.71 11.81 -8.31
CA ILE A 41 -0.76 13.23 -7.91
C ILE A 41 -1.53 14.10 -8.92
N SER A 42 -1.76 13.60 -10.13
CA SER A 42 -2.62 14.20 -11.14
C SER A 42 -3.06 13.15 -12.15
N SER A 43 -3.91 13.50 -13.12
CA SER A 43 -4.42 12.56 -14.13
C SER A 43 -3.33 11.88 -14.97
N THR A 44 -2.13 12.46 -15.07
CA THR A 44 -1.03 11.94 -15.88
C THR A 44 0.29 11.77 -15.12
N TRP A 45 0.31 12.01 -13.80
CA TRP A 45 1.54 11.97 -13.01
C TRP A 45 1.39 11.10 -11.76
N VAL A 46 2.34 10.18 -11.57
CA VAL A 46 2.54 9.37 -10.37
C VAL A 46 3.88 9.71 -9.76
N VAL A 47 3.92 9.92 -8.44
CA VAL A 47 5.16 10.05 -7.68
C VAL A 47 5.53 8.70 -7.05
N SER A 48 6.82 8.37 -7.05
CA SER A 48 7.37 7.17 -6.42
C SER A 48 8.76 7.47 -5.85
N ALA A 49 9.35 6.50 -5.15
CA ALA A 49 10.69 6.63 -4.60
C ALA A 49 11.74 6.58 -5.73
N ALA A 50 12.78 7.41 -5.63
CA ALA A 50 13.82 7.48 -6.66
C ALA A 50 14.55 6.13 -6.89
N HIS A 51 14.71 5.32 -5.85
CA HIS A 51 15.37 4.00 -5.96
C HIS A 51 14.54 2.96 -6.73
N CYS A 52 13.25 3.20 -6.97
CA CYS A 52 12.41 2.32 -7.79
C CYS A 52 12.71 2.46 -9.30
N TYR A 53 13.48 3.46 -9.71
CA TYR A 53 13.90 3.58 -11.11
C TYR A 53 14.85 2.43 -11.46
N LYS A 54 14.42 1.55 -12.37
CA LYS A 54 15.18 0.38 -12.87
C LYS A 54 15.38 -0.76 -11.86
N SER A 55 14.51 -0.90 -10.87
CA SER A 55 14.41 -2.11 -10.02
C SER A 55 13.73 -3.28 -10.73
#